data_AF-A0A1X0C1E8-F1
#
_entry.id   AF-A0A1X0C1E8-F1
#
_cell.length_a   1.000
_cell.length_b   1.000
_cell.length_c   1.000
_cell.angle_alpha   90.00
_cell.angle_beta   90.00
_cell.angle_gamma   90.00
#
_symmetry.space_group_name_H-M   'P 1'
#
loop_
_entity.id
_entity.type
_entity.pdbx_description
1 polymer ?
#
loop_
_entity_poly.entity_id
_entity_poly.type
_entity_poly.pdbx_seq_one_letter_code
_entity_poly.pdbx_strand_id
1 'polypeptide(L)'
;MPELVYNFGAIEGGAGDLDGSVVQTQGLLEEGRESLSRLAGQWEGDASMSWQEAQTRWDVNANELNHALRSLAAAVRDTGQNMLQVNTGIANSFH
;
A
#
# COMPACT_ATOMS: atom_id res chain seq x y z
N MET A 1 30.95 -21.94 -3.30
CA MET A 1 29.88 -21.28 -4.08
C MET A 1 29.45 -20.06 -3.27
N PRO A 2 29.28 -18.86 -3.86
CA PRO A 2 28.80 -17.73 -3.08
C PRO A 2 27.34 -18.02 -2.70
N GLU A 3 27.11 -18.22 -1.42
CA GLU A 3 25.78 -18.20 -0.83
C GLU A 3 25.14 -16.87 -1.24
N LEU A 4 24.03 -16.89 -1.97
CA LEU A 4 23.22 -15.69 -2.13
C LEU A 4 22.64 -15.38 -0.76
N VAL A 5 23.40 -14.65 0.07
CA VAL A 5 22.96 -14.13 1.36
C VAL A 5 22.01 -12.97 1.07
N TYR A 6 20.77 -13.31 0.71
CA TYR A 6 19.69 -12.35 0.74
C TYR A 6 19.31 -12.10 2.20
N ASN A 7 19.23 -10.82 2.58
CA ASN A 7 18.85 -10.42 3.93
C ASN A 7 17.33 -10.63 4.11
N PHE A 8 16.93 -11.86 4.39
CA PHE A 8 15.53 -12.26 4.60
C PHE A 8 14.86 -11.43 5.70
N GLY A 9 15.59 -11.14 6.78
CA GLY A 9 15.09 -10.27 7.86
C GLY A 9 14.78 -8.85 7.40
N ALA A 10 15.52 -8.31 6.42
CA ALA A 10 15.21 -7.01 5.84
C ALA A 10 13.97 -7.05 4.93
N ILE A 11 13.69 -8.17 4.25
CA ILE A 11 12.50 -8.33 3.42
C ILE A 11 11.24 -8.46 4.30
N GLU A 12 11.29 -9.30 5.34
CA GLU A 12 10.18 -9.44 6.28
C GLU A 12 9.93 -8.16 7.07
N GLY A 13 10.99 -7.50 7.54
CA GLY A 13 10.90 -6.19 8.20
C GLY A 13 10.26 -5.13 7.28
N GLY A 14 10.75 -5.04 6.03
CA GLY A 14 10.19 -4.11 5.05
C GLY A 14 8.73 -4.42 4.69
N ALA A 15 8.31 -5.69 4.68
CA ALA A 15 6.91 -6.08 4.48
C ALA A 15 6.02 -5.60 5.63
N GLY A 16 6.47 -5.75 6.88
CA GLY A 16 5.76 -5.24 8.05
C GLY A 16 5.64 -3.72 8.06
N ASP A 17 6.73 -3.02 7.72
CA ASP A 17 6.74 -1.56 7.59
C ASP A 17 5.79 -1.06 6.48
N LEU A 18 5.71 -1.82 5.37
CA LEU A 18 4.77 -1.55 4.28
C LEU A 18 3.32 -1.73 4.73
N ASP A 19 2.98 -2.83 5.41
CA ASP A 19 1.62 -3.04 5.93
C ASP A 19 1.22 -1.91 6.91
N GLY A 20 2.14 -1.47 7.78
CA GLY A 20 1.92 -0.30 8.63
C GLY A 20 1.69 1.00 7.84
N SER A 21 2.49 1.23 6.80
CA SER A 21 2.36 2.39 5.91
C SER A 21 1.03 2.38 5.12
N VAL A 22 0.55 1.20 4.73
CA VAL A 22 -0.77 1.03 4.07
C VAL A 22 -1.89 1.45 5.01
N VAL A 23 -1.86 0.99 6.26
CA VAL A 23 -2.89 1.35 7.27
C VAL A 23 -2.85 2.85 7.55
N GLN A 24 -1.66 3.44 7.72
CA GLN A 24 -1.51 4.87 7.92
C GLN A 24 -2.06 5.66 6.73
N THR A 25 -1.78 5.24 5.50
CA THR A 25 -2.29 5.89 4.30
C THR A 25 -3.81 5.82 4.23
N GLN A 26 -4.41 4.68 4.57
CA GLN A 26 -5.87 4.55 4.64
C GLN A 26 -6.48 5.54 5.64
N GLY A 27 -5.87 5.71 6.81
CA GLY A 27 -6.30 6.71 7.79
C GLY A 27 -6.23 8.14 7.24
N LEU A 28 -5.12 8.51 6.60
CA LEU A 28 -4.95 9.84 6.00
C LEU A 28 -5.95 10.11 4.86
N LEU A 29 -6.27 9.08 4.06
CA LEU A 29 -7.27 9.18 3.00
C LEU A 29 -8.68 9.39 3.56
N GLU A 30 -9.01 8.74 4.68
CA GLU A 30 -10.26 8.94 5.40
C GLU A 30 -10.35 10.37 5.97
N GLU A 31 -9.29 10.83 6.65
CA GLU A 31 -9.20 12.18 7.22
C GLU A 31 -9.32 13.27 6.15
N GLY A 32 -8.72 13.06 4.98
CA GLY A 32 -8.83 13.98 3.84
C GLY A 32 -10.24 14.00 3.24
N ARG A 33 -10.91 12.83 3.16
CA ARG A 33 -12.32 12.73 2.75
C ARG A 33 -13.23 13.51 3.70
N GLU A 34 -13.03 13.36 5.00
CA GLU A 34 -13.80 14.12 6.00
C GLU A 34 -13.53 15.63 5.92
N SER A 35 -12.28 16.02 5.66
CA SER A 35 -11.91 17.42 5.48
C SER A 35 -12.61 18.03 4.27
N LEU A 36 -12.65 17.31 3.14
CA LEU A 36 -13.40 17.71 1.95
C LEU A 36 -14.92 17.82 2.23
N SER A 37 -15.46 16.89 3.02
CA SER A 37 -16.87 16.93 3.43
C SER A 37 -17.20 18.16 4.29
N ARG A 38 -16.32 18.53 5.25
CA ARG A 38 -16.50 19.74 6.07
C ARG A 38 -16.49 21.03 5.24
N LEU A 39 -15.68 21.06 4.18
CA LEU A 39 -15.61 22.20 3.26
C LEU A 39 -16.81 22.27 2.30
N ALA A 40 -17.56 21.17 2.13
CA ALA A 40 -18.76 21.13 1.29
C ALA A 40 -19.80 22.19 1.70
N GLY A 41 -19.97 22.40 3.01
CA GLY A 41 -20.89 23.41 3.55
C GLY A 41 -20.51 24.86 3.21
N GLN A 42 -19.27 25.12 2.76
CA GLN A 42 -18.88 26.43 2.24
C GLN A 42 -19.11 26.59 0.72
N TRP A 43 -19.38 25.51 0.00
CA TRP A 43 -19.53 25.49 -1.47
C TRP A 43 -20.95 25.15 -1.93
N GLU A 44 -21.91 25.14 -1.01
CA GLU A 44 -23.33 24.89 -1.24
C GLU A 44 -23.96 26.07 -2.01
N GLY A 45 -23.73 26.13 -3.33
CA GLY A 45 -24.17 27.21 -4.23
C GLY A 45 -23.66 27.00 -5.66
N ASP A 46 -23.25 28.07 -6.35
CA ASP A 46 -22.69 28.03 -7.72
C ASP A 46 -21.46 27.09 -7.86
N ALA A 47 -20.83 26.70 -6.74
CA ALA A 47 -19.67 25.81 -6.67
C ALA A 47 -20.02 24.33 -6.43
N SER A 48 -21.30 23.93 -6.41
CA SER A 48 -21.72 22.55 -6.15
C SER A 48 -21.14 21.53 -7.15
N MET A 49 -21.04 21.90 -8.43
CA MET A 49 -20.37 21.10 -9.46
C MET A 49 -18.87 20.91 -9.17
N SER A 50 -18.18 22.00 -8.80
CA SER A 50 -16.75 21.97 -8.46
C SER A 50 -16.48 21.10 -7.23
N TRP A 51 -17.41 21.08 -6.26
CA TRP A 51 -17.34 20.17 -5.13
C TRP A 51 -17.50 18.71 -5.54
N GLN A 52 -18.50 18.38 -6.36
CA GLN A 52 -18.73 17.01 -6.85
C GLN A 52 -17.51 16.50 -7.65
N GLU A 53 -16.90 17.36 -8.46
CA GLU A 53 -15.67 17.04 -9.18
C GLU A 53 -14.50 16.77 -8.23
N ALA A 54 -14.31 17.63 -7.21
CA ALA A 54 -13.27 17.45 -6.20
C ALA A 54 -13.47 16.15 -5.39
N GLN A 55 -14.70 15.84 -5.00
CA GLN A 55 -15.04 14.60 -4.31
C GLN A 55 -14.76 13.38 -5.19
N THR A 56 -15.22 13.40 -6.44
CA THR A 56 -14.99 12.30 -7.39
C THR A 56 -13.50 12.07 -7.60
N ARG A 57 -12.73 13.15 -7.81
CA ARG A 57 -11.28 13.06 -8.00
C ARG A 57 -10.57 12.51 -6.76
N TRP A 58 -11.01 12.91 -5.56
CA TRP A 58 -10.50 12.36 -4.31
C TRP A 58 -10.74 10.86 -4.21
N ASP A 59 -11.99 10.42 -4.39
CA ASP A 59 -12.38 9.02 -4.27
C ASP A 59 -11.66 8.12 -5.28
N VAL A 60 -11.49 8.59 -6.53
CA VAL A 60 -10.73 7.87 -7.56
C VAL A 60 -9.27 7.71 -7.15
N ASN A 61 -8.60 8.81 -6.79
CA ASN A 61 -7.18 8.79 -6.45
C ASN A 61 -6.91 7.99 -5.17
N ALA A 62 -7.79 8.10 -4.17
CA ALA A 62 -7.71 7.36 -2.91
C ALA A 62 -7.83 5.85 -3.16
N ASN A 63 -8.76 5.43 -4.01
CA ASN A 63 -8.91 4.02 -4.38
C ASN A 63 -7.71 3.50 -5.16
N GLU A 64 -7.20 4.25 -6.13
CA GLU A 64 -6.02 3.87 -6.91
C GLU A 64 -4.79 3.70 -6.02
N LEU A 65 -4.55 4.65 -5.11
CA LEU A 65 -3.44 4.57 -4.15
C LEU A 65 -3.58 3.35 -3.22
N ASN A 66 -4.78 3.11 -2.69
CA ASN A 66 -5.04 1.93 -1.87
C ASN A 66 -4.79 0.62 -2.62
N HIS A 67 -5.19 0.54 -3.88
CA HIS A 67 -4.92 -0.63 -4.71
C HIS A 67 -3.42 -0.80 -4.95
N ALA A 68 -2.70 0.25 -5.33
CA ALA A 68 -1.26 0.21 -5.57
C ALA A 68 -0.48 -0.26 -4.33
N LEU A 69 -0.83 0.26 -3.15
CA LEU A 69 -0.20 -0.11 -1.88
C LEU A 69 -0.46 -1.58 -1.52
N ARG A 70 -1.69 -2.07 -1.71
CA ARG A 70 -2.04 -3.49 -1.48
C ARG A 70 -1.29 -4.40 -2.45
N SER A 71 -1.19 -4.03 -3.72
CA SER A 71 -0.43 -4.76 -4.73
C SER A 71 1.06 -4.80 -4.40
N LEU A 72 1.64 -3.69 -3.94
CA LEU A 72 3.02 -3.63 -3.49
C LEU A 72 3.26 -4.56 -2.29
N ALA A 73 2.41 -4.49 -1.26
CA ALA A 73 2.52 -5.36 -0.09
C ALA A 73 2.40 -6.84 -0.46
N ALA A 74 1.50 -7.19 -1.39
CA ALA A 74 1.39 -8.55 -1.91
C ALA A 74 2.66 -9.02 -2.64
N ALA A 75 3.24 -8.17 -3.50
CA ALA A 75 4.46 -8.50 -4.25
C ALA A 75 5.68 -8.71 -3.32
N VAL A 76 5.80 -7.91 -2.26
CA VAL A 76 6.88 -8.08 -1.27
C VAL A 76 6.71 -9.37 -0.48
N ARG A 77 5.48 -9.71 -0.06
CA ARG A 77 5.20 -11.00 0.60
C ARG A 77 5.50 -12.20 -0.30
N ASP A 78 5.06 -12.16 -1.55
CA ASP A 78 5.31 -13.23 -2.53
C ASP A 78 6.81 -13.42 -2.78
N THR A 79 7.57 -12.32 -2.90
CA THR A 79 9.03 -12.36 -3.02
C THR A 79 9.68 -13.05 -1.81
N GLY A 80 9.24 -12.73 -0.59
CA GLY A 80 9.72 -13.39 0.62
C GLY A 80 9.46 -14.90 0.63
N GLN A 81 8.25 -15.33 0.25
CA GLN A 81 7.87 -16.74 0.22
C GLN A 81 8.64 -17.55 -0.85
N ASN A 82 8.75 -17.00 -2.07
CA ASN A 82 9.50 -17.62 -3.15
C ASN A 82 10.99 -17.80 -2.77
N MET A 83 11.58 -16.82 -2.10
CA MET A 83 12.97 -16.88 -1.64
C MET A 83 13.18 -17.96 -0.57
N LEU A 84 12.25 -18.11 0.38
CA LEU A 84 12.29 -19.18 1.38
C LEU A 84 12.23 -20.57 0.73
N GLN A 85 11.37 -20.76 -0.28
CA GLN A 85 11.27 -22.01 -1.03
C GLN A 85 12.56 -22.34 -1.80
N VAL A 86 13.15 -21.36 -2.48
CA VAL A 86 14.42 -21.56 -3.20
C VAL A 86 15.53 -21.95 -2.23
N ASN A 87 15.66 -21.27 -1.09
CA ASN A 87 16.70 -21.57 -0.11
C ASN A 87 16.54 -22.97 0.50
N THR A 88 15.32 -23.36 0.87
CA THR A 88 15.05 -24.72 1.38
C THR A 88 15.31 -25.80 0.33
N GLY A 89 14.97 -25.56 -0.94
CA GLY A 89 15.26 -26.46 -2.05
C GLY A 89 16.76 -26.64 -2.28
N ILE A 90 17.53 -25.54 -2.25
CA ILE A 90 18.98 -25.56 -2.38
C ILE A 90 19.62 -26.30 -1.19
N ALA A 91 19.21 -26.01 0.06
CA ALA A 91 19.72 -26.69 1.25
C ALA A 91 19.50 -28.21 1.19
N ASN A 92 18.34 -28.64 0.72
CA ASN A 92 18.02 -30.05 0.54
C ASN A 92 18.81 -30.72 -0.61
N SER A 93 19.29 -29.96 -1.59
CA SER A 93 20.11 -30.50 -2.69
C SER A 93 21.58 -30.75 -2.32
N PHE A 94 22.03 -30.20 -1.19
CA PHE A 94 23.39 -30.35 -0.68
C PHE A 94 23.53 -31.41 0.43
N HIS A 95 22.45 -32.11 0.75
CA HIS A 95 22.40 -33.28 1.63
C HIS A 95 22.27 -34.56 0.79
#